data_AF-V4MSK0-F1
#
_entry.id   AF-V4MSK0-F1
#
_cell.length_a   1.000
_cell.length_b   1.000
_cell.length_c   1.000
_cell.angle_alpha   90.00
_cell.angle_beta   90.00
_cell.angle_gamma   90.00
#
_symmetry.space_group_name_H-M   'P 1'
#
loop_
_entity.id
_entity.type
_entity.pdbx_description
1 polymer ?
#
loop_
_entity_poly.entity_id
_entity_poly.type
_entity_poly.pdbx_seq_one_letter_code
_entity_poly.pdbx_strand_id
1 'polypeptide(L)'
;MTSKHTKVMLFLLALIVTLMCQPPEEAQPNSSICTDTSALDNVPGCFDAVKLAADKDTRWLSIDCCKAVKTLPDCLLIVYPDKAYNTEIFKSICVQKFAGIIS
;
A
#
# COMPACT_ATOMS: atom_id res chain seq x y z
N MET A 1 -30.42 -32.32 -33.95
CA MET A 1 -29.72 -31.06 -33.60
C MET A 1 -29.56 -31.10 -32.08
N THR A 2 -28.41 -31.02 -31.40
CA THR A 2 -27.31 -30.05 -31.56
C THR A 2 -26.23 -30.25 -30.47
N SER A 3 -25.88 -31.48 -30.04
CA SER A 3 -24.89 -31.72 -28.96
C SER A 3 -23.54 -30.99 -29.18
N LYS A 4 -23.08 -30.89 -30.44
CA LYS A 4 -21.91 -30.11 -30.83
C LYS A 4 -22.08 -28.60 -30.63
N HIS A 5 -23.26 -28.03 -30.89
CA HIS A 5 -23.51 -26.59 -30.74
C HIS A 5 -23.56 -26.18 -29.28
N THR A 6 -24.11 -27.02 -28.40
CA THR A 6 -24.13 -26.76 -26.94
C THR A 6 -22.72 -26.63 -26.38
N LYS A 7 -21.80 -27.48 -26.85
CA LYS A 7 -20.40 -27.47 -26.41
C LYS A 7 -19.64 -26.24 -26.88
N VAL A 8 -19.90 -25.77 -28.11
CA VAL A 8 -19.32 -24.54 -28.66
C VAL A 8 -19.86 -23.30 -27.93
N MET A 9 -21.16 -23.25 -27.65
CA MET A 9 -21.78 -22.16 -26.88
C MET A 9 -21.22 -22.05 -25.47
N LEU A 10 -21.02 -23.19 -24.78
CA LEU A 10 -20.40 -23.21 -23.46
C LEU A 10 -18.94 -22.73 -23.49
N PHE A 11 -18.19 -23.09 -24.53
CA PHE A 11 -16.79 -22.67 -24.69
C PHE A 11 -16.68 -21.16 -24.92
N LEU A 12 -17.58 -20.60 -25.74
CA LEU A 12 -17.65 -19.15 -25.99
C LEU A 12 -18.04 -18.38 -24.73
N LEU A 13 -19.01 -18.88 -23.95
CA LEU A 13 -19.40 -18.26 -22.68
C LEU A 13 -18.25 -18.27 -21.66
N ALA A 14 -17.50 -19.38 -21.55
CA ALA A 14 -16.36 -19.48 -20.66
C ALA A 14 -15.24 -18.47 -21.03
N LEU A 15 -14.96 -18.32 -22.33
CA LEU A 15 -13.97 -17.36 -22.83
C LEU A 15 -14.35 -15.90 -22.53
N ILE A 16 -15.63 -15.56 -22.68
CA ILE A 16 -16.13 -14.22 -22.36
C ILE A 16 -15.98 -13.94 -20.86
N VAL A 17 -16.34 -14.90 -19.99
CA VAL A 17 -16.17 -14.74 -18.53
C VAL A 17 -14.70 -14.56 -18.15
N THR A 18 -13.77 -15.31 -18.75
CA THR A 18 -12.33 -15.14 -18.47
C THR A 18 -11.78 -13.79 -18.94
N LEU A 19 -12.29 -13.25 -20.05
CA LEU A 19 -11.84 -11.95 -20.57
C LEU A 19 -12.31 -10.80 -19.67
N MET A 20 -13.51 -10.91 -19.10
CA MET A 20 -14.05 -9.93 -18.15
C MET A 20 -13.42 -10.05 -16.75
N CYS A 21 -12.83 -11.20 -16.42
CA CYS A 21 -12.11 -11.46 -15.17
C CYS A 21 -10.59 -11.28 -15.32
N GLN A 22 -10.12 -10.37 -16.16
CA GLN A 22 -8.73 -9.93 -16.07
C GLN A 22 -8.55 -9.22 -14.73
N PRO A 23 -7.66 -9.73 -13.84
CA PRO A 23 -7.33 -9.00 -12.63
C PRO A 23 -6.81 -7.62 -13.05
N PRO A 24 -7.19 -6.54 -12.34
CA PRO A 24 -6.52 -5.26 -12.55
C PRO A 24 -5.02 -5.50 -12.47
N GLU A 25 -4.24 -4.91 -13.40
CA GLU A 25 -2.80 -4.80 -13.21
C GLU A 25 -2.60 -4.03 -11.91
N GLU A 26 -2.46 -4.75 -10.80
CA GLU A 26 -2.05 -4.16 -9.54
C GLU A 26 -0.67 -3.57 -9.83
N ALA A 27 -0.61 -2.24 -9.86
CA ALA A 27 0.66 -1.52 -9.92
C ALA A 27 1.54 -2.12 -8.85
N GLN A 28 2.58 -2.87 -9.26
CA GLN A 28 3.42 -3.59 -8.31
C GLN A 28 3.91 -2.56 -7.30
N PRO A 29 3.68 -2.76 -5.99
CA PRO A 29 4.18 -1.84 -4.99
C PRO A 29 5.69 -1.75 -5.22
N ASN A 30 6.11 -0.55 -5.57
CA ASN A 30 7.49 -0.15 -5.79
C ASN A 30 8.37 -0.74 -4.69
N SER A 31 9.19 -1.71 -5.10
CA SER A 31 10.11 -2.43 -4.23
C SER A 31 11.43 -1.68 -4.03
N SER A 32 11.56 -0.48 -4.59
CA SER A 32 12.73 0.37 -4.38
C SER A 32 12.78 0.85 -2.94
N ILE A 33 13.96 0.74 -2.32
CA ILE A 33 14.21 1.30 -0.99
C ILE A 33 14.10 2.82 -1.05
N CYS A 34 13.52 3.42 0.00
CA CYS A 34 13.46 4.86 0.12
C CYS A 34 14.89 5.43 0.25
N THR A 35 15.30 6.26 -0.72
CA THR A 35 16.61 6.92 -0.69
C THR A 35 16.58 8.25 0.07
N ASP A 36 15.40 8.86 0.19
CA ASP A 36 15.20 10.13 0.88
C ASP A 36 14.10 9.97 1.94
N THR A 37 14.49 10.12 3.20
CA THR A 37 13.61 10.10 4.38
C THR A 37 13.63 11.42 5.13
N SER A 38 14.22 12.47 4.55
CA SER A 38 14.44 13.77 5.21
C SER A 38 13.15 14.39 5.73
N ALA A 39 12.02 14.14 5.07
CA ALA A 39 10.70 14.57 5.54
C ALA A 39 10.40 14.10 6.97
N LEU A 40 10.78 12.86 7.31
CA LEU A 40 10.61 12.30 8.66
C LEU A 40 11.63 12.91 9.63
N ASP A 41 12.88 13.09 9.20
CA ASP A 41 13.95 13.62 10.05
C ASP A 41 13.72 15.10 10.44
N ASN A 42 13.01 15.85 9.60
CA ASN A 42 12.61 17.23 9.86
C ASN A 42 11.56 17.38 10.97
N VAL A 43 10.90 16.28 11.37
CA VAL A 43 9.92 16.27 12.46
C VAL A 43 10.52 15.52 13.65
N PRO A 44 10.84 16.19 14.78
CA PRO A 44 11.49 15.56 15.92
C PRO A 44 10.78 14.29 16.39
N GLY A 45 11.51 13.17 16.42
CA GLY A 45 11.00 11.86 16.86
C GLY A 45 10.06 11.15 15.87
N CYS A 46 9.80 11.72 14.69
CA CYS A 46 8.86 11.12 13.74
C CYS A 46 9.35 9.77 13.19
N PHE A 47 10.64 9.66 12.84
CA PHE A 47 11.18 8.39 12.36
C PHE A 47 11.04 7.27 13.41
N ASP A 48 11.33 7.56 14.68
CA ASP A 48 11.13 6.59 15.76
C ASP A 48 9.66 6.24 15.98
N ALA A 49 8.75 7.22 15.89
CA ALA A 49 7.32 6.96 15.95
C ALA A 49 6.85 6.06 14.78
N VAL A 50 7.39 6.24 13.58
CA VAL A 50 7.13 5.37 12.41
C VAL A 50 7.67 3.96 12.64
N LYS A 51 8.88 3.81 13.21
CA LYS A 51 9.42 2.50 13.60
C LYS A 51 8.52 1.77 14.60
N LEU A 52 8.02 2.47 15.61
CA LEU A 52 7.08 1.92 16.60
C LEU A 52 5.73 1.55 15.95
N ALA A 53 5.25 2.35 15.01
CA ALA A 53 4.03 2.06 14.27
C ALA A 53 4.12 0.80 13.40
N ALA A 54 5.32 0.42 12.95
CA ALA A 54 5.54 -0.85 12.25
C ALA A 54 5.23 -2.07 13.14
N ASP A 55 5.48 -1.94 14.45
CA ASP A 55 5.11 -2.93 15.47
C ASP A 55 3.72 -2.64 16.09
N LYS A 56 2.86 -1.92 15.35
CA LYS A 56 1.47 -1.54 15.70
C LYS A 56 1.35 -0.57 16.88
N ASP A 57 2.44 -0.02 17.38
CA ASP A 57 2.39 1.03 18.41
C ASP A 57 2.32 2.41 17.77
N THR A 58 1.09 2.89 17.57
CA THR A 58 0.86 4.19 16.92
C THR A 58 0.86 5.36 17.90
N ARG A 59 1.00 5.14 19.22
CA ARG A 59 0.76 6.18 20.26
C ARG A 59 1.54 7.47 20.02
N TRP A 60 2.79 7.34 19.56
CA TRP A 60 3.71 8.46 19.35
C TRP A 60 3.59 9.14 17.98
N LEU A 61 2.78 8.61 17.06
CA LEU A 61 2.50 9.31 15.80
C LEU A 61 1.72 10.59 16.07
N SER A 62 2.31 11.72 15.69
CA SER A 62 1.68 13.04 15.68
C SER A 62 1.06 13.36 14.32
N ILE A 63 0.19 14.36 14.28
CA ILE A 63 -0.40 14.85 13.02
C ILE A 63 0.70 15.34 12.06
N ASP A 64 1.68 16.07 12.57
CA ASP A 64 2.76 16.62 11.73
C ASP A 64 3.69 15.53 11.21
N CYS A 65 3.96 14.50 12.02
CA CYS A 65 4.66 13.31 11.53
C CYS A 65 3.87 12.62 10.42
N CYS A 66 2.55 12.49 10.55
CA CYS A 66 1.73 11.90 9.50
C CYS A 66 1.64 12.74 8.23
N LYS A 67 1.72 14.07 8.32
CA LYS A 67 1.88 14.93 7.14
C LYS A 67 3.21 14.65 6.44
N ALA A 68 4.30 14.48 7.19
CA ALA A 68 5.61 14.11 6.64
C ALA A 68 5.62 12.71 6.01
N VAL A 69 4.97 11.72 6.63
CA VAL A 69 4.81 10.37 6.03
C VAL A 69 4.11 10.44 4.68
N LYS A 70 3.12 11.34 4.53
CA LYS A 70 2.41 11.50 3.25
C LYS A 70 3.22 12.10 2.12
N THR A 71 4.25 12.87 2.43
CA THR A 71 5.14 13.42 1.39
C THR A 71 6.16 12.40 0.90
N LEU A 72 6.30 11.25 1.57
CA LEU A 72 7.20 10.20 1.12
C LEU A 72 6.72 9.59 -0.20
N PRO A 73 7.64 9.27 -1.13
CA PRO A 73 7.29 8.49 -2.30
C PRO A 73 6.84 7.09 -1.87
N ASP A 74 6.18 6.40 -2.78
CA ASP A 74 5.87 4.99 -2.60
C ASP A 74 7.19 4.19 -2.74
N CYS A 75 7.65 3.61 -1.64
CA CYS A 75 8.95 2.93 -1.53
C CYS A 75 9.00 2.04 -0.29
N LEU A 76 10.01 1.17 -0.20
CA LEU A 76 10.28 0.38 1.00
C LEU A 76 11.09 1.19 2.01
N LEU A 77 10.45 1.58 3.10
CA LEU A 77 11.07 2.28 4.22
C LEU A 77 11.70 1.26 5.17
N ILE A 78 13.01 1.33 5.36
CA ILE A 78 13.74 0.51 6.33
C ILE A 78 13.50 1.09 7.72
N VAL A 79 12.76 0.35 8.56
CA VAL A 79 12.49 0.74 9.96
C VAL A 79 13.40 0.01 10.94
N TYR A 80 13.84 -1.20 10.60
CA TYR A 80 14.87 -1.95 11.33
C TYR A 80 15.79 -2.66 10.31
N PRO A 81 17.01 -3.07 10.69
CA PRO A 81 17.95 -3.71 9.77
C PRO A 81 17.37 -4.91 8.99
N ASP A 82 16.40 -5.61 9.57
CA ASP A 82 15.72 -6.79 9.04
C ASP A 82 14.27 -6.51 8.60
N LYS A 83 13.76 -5.28 8.77
CA LYS A 83 12.36 -4.92 8.47
C LYS A 83 12.28 -3.69 7.59
N ALA A 84 11.73 -3.88 6.39
CA ALA A 84 11.33 -2.81 5.49
C ALA A 84 9.86 -2.97 5.10
N TYR A 85 9.13 -1.86 5.07
CA TYR A 85 7.70 -1.83 4.76
C TYR A 85 7.41 -0.79 3.69
N ASN A 86 6.42 -1.05 2.85
CA ASN A 86 5.96 -0.04 1.89
C ASN A 86 5.41 1.18 2.65
N THR A 87 5.80 2.38 2.23
CA THR A 87 5.36 3.65 2.82
C THR A 87 3.83 3.81 2.82
N GLU A 88 3.12 3.16 1.89
CA GLU A 88 1.65 3.07 1.87
C GLU A 88 1.07 2.50 3.18
N ILE A 89 1.76 1.55 3.83
CA ILE A 89 1.33 1.01 5.12
C ILE A 89 1.29 2.13 6.16
N PHE A 90 2.32 2.96 6.22
CA PHE A 90 2.38 4.08 7.17
C PHE A 90 1.40 5.19 6.79
N LYS A 91 1.20 5.46 5.50
CA LYS A 91 0.17 6.40 5.02
C LYS A 91 -1.23 5.95 5.47
N SER A 92 -1.54 4.66 5.33
CA SER A 92 -2.80 4.07 5.78
C SER A 92 -2.96 4.13 7.30
N ILE A 93 -1.92 3.81 8.07
CA ILE A 93 -1.93 3.96 9.53
C ILE A 93 -2.25 5.41 9.93
N CYS A 94 -1.65 6.38 9.25
CA CYS A 94 -1.88 7.80 9.50
C CYS A 94 -3.31 8.25 9.20
N VAL A 95 -3.89 7.83 8.08
CA VAL A 95 -5.29 8.10 7.74
C VAL A 95 -6.23 7.48 8.76
N GLN A 96 -5.97 6.24 9.18
CA GLN A 96 -6.80 5.55 10.18
C GLN A 96 -6.71 6.22 11.56
N LYS A 97 -5.51 6.59 12.01
CA LYS A 97 -5.32 7.23 13.32
C LYS A 97 -5.92 8.63 13.37
N PHE A 98 -5.85 9.38 12.29
CA PHE A 98 -6.30 10.78 12.20
C PHE A 98 -7.40 10.97 11.16
N ALA A 99 -8.37 10.06 11.15
CA ALA A 99 -9.50 10.09 10.23
C ALA A 99 -10.22 11.44 10.28
N GLY A 100 -10.46 12.04 9.10
CA GLY A 100 -11.11 13.36 8.97
C GLY A 100 -10.18 14.56 9.15
N ILE A 101 -8.91 14.35 9.51
CA ILE A 101 -7.87 15.40 9.56
C ILE A 101 -6.84 15.17 8.44
N ILE A 102 -6.54 13.91 8.13
CA ILE A 102 -5.55 13.51 7.13
C ILE A 102 -6.27 12.67 6.06
N SER A 103 -6.24 13.16 4.80
CA SER A 103 -6.95 12.57 3.63
C SER A 103 -5.97 12.08 2.57
#